data_AF-A0A447MXS4-F1
#
_entry.id   AF-A0A447MXS4-F1
#
_cell.length_a   1.000
_cell.length_b   1.000
_cell.length_c   1.000
_cell.angle_alpha   90.00
_cell.angle_beta   90.00
_cell.angle_gamma   90.00
#
_symmetry.space_group_name_H-M   'P 1'
#
loop_
_entity.id
_entity.type
_entity.pdbx_description
1 polymer ?
#
loop_
_entity_poly.entity_id
_entity_poly.type
_entity_poly.pdbx_seq_one_letter_code
_entity_poly.pdbx_strand_id
1 'polypeptide(L)'
;MQEGQNRKTSSLSILAIAGVEPYQEKPGEEYMNEAQLSHFKRILEAWRNQLRDEVDRTVTHMQDEAANFPDPVDRAAQEEEFSLELRNRDRGAQTDQKDREDAEESGR
;
A
#
# COMPACT_ATOMS: atom_id res chain seq x y z
N MET A 1 -26.15 -11.82 1.66
CA MET A 1 -25.68 -10.43 1.66
C MET A 1 -24.52 -10.37 2.65
N GLN A 2 -23.29 -10.33 2.16
CA GLN A 2 -22.10 -10.30 3.04
C GLN A 2 -21.85 -8.87 3.48
N GLU A 3 -21.87 -8.64 4.78
CA GLU A 3 -21.68 -7.34 5.42
C GLU A 3 -20.26 -6.83 5.17
N GLY A 4 -20.16 -5.64 4.59
CA GLY A 4 -18.89 -4.95 4.37
C GLY A 4 -18.20 -4.68 5.70
N GLN A 5 -17.09 -5.38 5.92
CA GLN A 5 -16.24 -5.13 7.08
C GLN A 5 -15.60 -3.75 6.96
N ASN A 6 -16.22 -2.77 7.62
CA ASN A 6 -15.62 -1.47 7.91
C ASN A 6 -14.38 -1.71 8.78
N ARG A 7 -13.21 -1.85 8.15
CA ARG A 7 -11.93 -1.93 8.86
C ARG A 7 -11.67 -0.56 9.46
N LYS A 8 -12.15 -0.37 10.70
CA LYS A 8 -11.73 0.75 11.55
C LYS A 8 -10.21 0.73 11.57
N THR A 9 -9.57 1.67 10.88
CA THR A 9 -8.14 1.92 10.93
C THR A 9 -7.82 2.53 12.29
N SER A 10 -7.97 1.74 13.35
CA SER A 10 -7.54 2.13 14.68
C SER A 10 -6.02 2.12 14.69
N SER A 11 -5.39 3.11 15.34
CA SER A 11 -3.96 3.09 15.65
C SER A 11 -3.52 1.77 16.33
N LEU A 12 -4.47 1.08 16.99
CA LEU A 12 -4.27 -0.26 17.53
C LEU A 12 -3.91 -1.31 16.47
N SER A 13 -4.33 -1.20 15.21
CA SER A 13 -3.96 -2.18 14.19
C SER A 13 -2.45 -2.14 13.95
N ILE A 14 -1.89 -0.96 13.65
CA ILE A 14 -0.47 -0.78 13.37
C ILE A 14 0.39 -1.12 14.60
N LEU A 15 -0.05 -0.72 15.79
CA LEU A 15 0.63 -1.06 17.05
C LEU A 15 0.60 -2.57 17.32
N ALA A 16 -0.52 -3.24 17.04
CA ALA A 16 -0.63 -4.69 17.16
C ALA A 16 0.26 -5.42 16.16
N ILE A 17 0.36 -4.94 14.92
CA ILE A 17 1.27 -5.47 13.90
C ILE A 17 2.73 -5.36 14.36
N ALA A 18 3.09 -4.24 14.98
CA ALA A 18 4.42 -4.01 15.53
C ALA A 18 4.67 -4.70 16.89
N GLY A 19 3.64 -5.27 17.52
CA GLY A 19 3.74 -5.88 18.85
C GLY A 19 4.20 -4.90 19.93
N VAL A 20 3.80 -3.63 19.83
CA VAL A 20 4.18 -2.59 20.78
C VAL A 20 2.94 -1.91 21.36
N GLU A 21 3.03 -1.50 22.62
CA GLU A 21 2.02 -0.68 23.28
C GLU A 21 2.25 0.81 23.01
N PRO A 22 1.22 1.67 23.12
CA PRO A 22 1.39 3.11 22.96
C PRO A 22 2.51 3.68 23.85
N TYR A 23 3.38 4.51 23.28
CA TYR A 23 4.44 5.18 24.04
C TYR A 23 3.85 6.05 25.16
N GLN A 24 4.45 5.97 26.35
CA GLN A 24 4.07 6.78 27.51
C GLN A 24 5.13 7.85 27.73
N GLU A 25 4.80 9.09 27.38
CA GLU A 25 5.68 10.25 27.53
C GLU A 25 5.93 10.55 29.01
N LYS A 26 7.17 10.86 29.36
CA LYS A 26 7.53 11.30 30.71
C LYS A 26 7.48 12.83 30.81
N PRO A 27 7.10 13.39 31.97
CA PRO A 27 7.15 14.84 32.17
C PRO A 27 8.58 15.37 32.00
N GLY A 28 8.77 16.34 31.10
CA GLY A 28 10.07 16.96 30.82
C GLY A 28 10.97 16.14 29.88
N GLU A 29 10.41 15.16 29.17
CA GLU A 29 11.13 14.40 28.16
C GLU A 29 11.40 15.24 26.90
N GLU A 30 12.64 15.20 26.41
CA GLU A 30 13.00 15.86 25.17
C GLU A 30 12.36 15.13 23.96
N TYR A 31 11.75 15.92 23.08
CA TYR A 31 11.14 15.40 21.85
C TYR A 31 12.19 14.71 20.97
N MET A 32 11.84 13.55 20.41
CA MET A 32 12.72 12.73 19.55
C MET A 32 13.99 12.24 20.26
N ASN A 33 13.90 11.93 21.54
CA ASN A 33 14.96 11.20 22.21
C ASN A 33 15.12 9.77 21.65
N GLU A 34 16.20 9.09 22.05
CA GLU A 34 16.52 7.74 21.57
C GLU A 34 15.41 6.72 21.87
N ALA A 35 14.70 6.85 23.00
CA ALA A 35 13.61 5.95 23.37
C ALA A 35 12.40 6.10 22.43
N GLN A 36 11.98 7.34 22.14
CA GLN A 36 10.91 7.65 21.20
C GLN A 36 11.28 7.21 19.78
N LEU A 37 12.50 7.53 19.32
CA LEU A 37 12.98 7.12 18.01
C LEU A 37 13.00 5.59 17.86
N SER A 38 13.46 4.88 18.89
CA SER A 38 13.45 3.41 18.88
C SER A 38 12.04 2.83 18.79
N HIS A 39 11.08 3.48 19.45
CA HIS A 39 9.68 3.07 19.43
C HIS A 39 9.06 3.27 18.05
N PHE A 40 9.21 4.45 17.46
CA PHE A 40 8.72 4.73 16.11
C PHE A 40 9.40 3.86 15.06
N LYS A 41 10.71 3.63 15.18
CA LYS A 41 11.45 2.76 14.25
C LYS A 41 10.87 1.35 14.20
N ARG A 42 10.58 0.75 15.36
CA ARG A 42 9.94 -0.58 15.44
C ARG A 42 8.57 -0.60 14.76
N ILE A 43 7.77 0.44 14.97
CA ILE A 43 6.45 0.55 14.34
C ILE A 43 6.57 0.62 12.82
N LEU A 44 7.44 1.50 12.32
CA LEU A 44 7.63 1.72 10.89
C LEU A 44 8.22 0.50 10.18
N GLU A 45 9.16 -0.20 10.81
CA GLU A 45 9.75 -1.43 10.26
C GLU A 45 8.72 -2.55 10.15
N ALA A 46 7.92 -2.76 11.21
CA ALA A 46 6.86 -3.76 11.19
C ALA A 46 5.80 -3.44 10.13
N TRP A 47 5.38 -2.18 10.05
CA TRP A 47 4.39 -1.76 9.06
C TRP A 47 4.92 -1.90 7.63
N ARG A 48 6.18 -1.54 7.38
CA ARG A 48 6.84 -1.74 6.08
C ARG A 48 6.88 -3.22 5.69
N ASN A 49 7.18 -4.11 6.62
CA ASN A 49 7.22 -5.54 6.34
C ASN A 49 5.84 -6.09 6.01
N GLN A 50 4.81 -5.69 6.76
CA GLN A 50 3.43 -6.08 6.43
C GLN A 50 3.01 -5.60 5.03
N LEU A 51 3.33 -4.36 4.66
CA LEU A 51 3.02 -3.85 3.32
C LEU A 51 3.72 -4.66 2.23
N ARG A 52 4.96 -5.10 2.48
CA ARG A 52 5.69 -5.99 1.55
C ARG A 52 5.03 -7.35 1.44
N ASP A 53 4.66 -7.97 2.56
CA ASP A 53 3.97 -9.25 2.57
C ASP A 53 2.61 -9.17 1.87
N GLU A 54 1.88 -8.06 2.01
CA GLU A 54 0.61 -7.83 1.32
C GLU A 54 0.81 -7.70 -0.20
N VAL A 55 1.85 -6.98 -0.64
CA VAL A 55 2.21 -6.90 -2.07
C VAL A 55 2.62 -8.26 -2.62
N ASP A 56 3.43 -9.02 -1.90
CA ASP A 56 3.87 -10.35 -2.36
C ASP A 56 2.67 -11.32 -2.47
N ARG A 57 1.70 -11.22 -1.56
CA ARG A 57 0.45 -11.99 -1.62
C ARG A 57 -0.41 -11.59 -2.82
N THR A 58 -0.57 -10.30 -3.12
CA THR A 58 -1.38 -9.88 -4.27
C THR A 58 -0.74 -10.30 -5.58
N VAL A 59 0.59 -10.18 -5.71
CA VAL A 59 1.32 -10.67 -6.88
C VAL A 59 1.14 -12.18 -7.05
N THR A 60 1.26 -12.95 -5.98
CA THR A 60 1.05 -14.41 -6.03
C THR A 60 -0.39 -14.75 -6.40
N HIS A 61 -1.37 -14.05 -5.82
CA HIS A 61 -2.78 -14.25 -6.13
C HIS A 61 -3.09 -13.95 -7.60
N MET A 62 -2.55 -12.85 -8.14
CA MET A 62 -2.69 -12.51 -9.56
C MET A 62 -2.01 -13.55 -10.48
N GLN A 63 -0.86 -14.11 -10.07
CA GLN A 63 -0.17 -15.16 -10.83
C GLN A 63 -0.94 -16.48 -10.81
N ASP A 64 -1.52 -16.87 -9.67
CA ASP A 64 -2.31 -18.09 -9.53
C ASP A 64 -3.67 -18.00 -10.26
N GLU A 65 -4.30 -16.82 -10.28
CA GLU A 65 -5.49 -16.56 -11.10
C GLU A 65 -5.16 -16.59 -12.60
N ALA A 66 -4.01 -16.04 -13.01
CA ALA A 66 -3.53 -16.14 -14.39
C ALA A 66 -3.04 -17.55 -14.79
N ALA A 67 -2.78 -18.44 -13.83
CA ALA A 67 -2.34 -19.81 -14.11
C ALA A 67 -3.50 -20.81 -14.22
N ASN A 68 -4.64 -20.53 -13.57
CA ASN A 68 -5.82 -21.40 -13.55
C ASN A 68 -6.89 -20.93 -14.56
N PHE A 69 -6.65 -21.17 -15.85
CA PHE A 69 -7.69 -21.00 -16.87
C PHE A 69 -8.43 -22.31 -17.12
N PRO A 70 -9.74 -22.42 -16.82
CA PRO A 70 -10.53 -23.60 -17.14
C PRO A 70 -10.87 -23.69 -18.64
N ASP A 71 -10.92 -22.57 -19.39
CA ASP A 71 -11.23 -22.54 -20.83
C ASP A 71 -10.64 -21.28 -21.55
N PRO A 72 -10.35 -21.29 -22.87
CA PRO A 72 -9.75 -20.18 -23.62
C PRO A 72 -10.58 -18.90 -23.72
N VAL A 73 -11.89 -18.97 -23.51
CA VAL A 73 -12.78 -17.78 -23.53
C VAL A 73 -12.52 -16.90 -22.31
N ASP A 74 -12.32 -17.51 -21.15
CA ASP A 74 -11.99 -16.79 -19.90
C ASP A 74 -10.63 -16.10 -20.00
N ARG A 75 -9.67 -16.73 -20.71
CA ARG A 75 -8.37 -16.14 -21.01
C ARG A 75 -8.50 -14.91 -21.91
N ALA A 76 -9.31 -14.97 -22.95
CA ALA A 76 -9.49 -13.84 -23.86
C ALA A 76 -10.13 -12.62 -23.15
N ALA A 77 -11.10 -12.86 -22.26
CA ALA A 77 -11.71 -11.79 -21.47
C ALA A 77 -10.72 -11.11 -20.51
N GLN A 78 -9.84 -11.89 -19.87
CA GLN A 78 -8.84 -11.35 -18.95
C GLN A 78 -7.70 -10.61 -19.67
N GLU A 79 -7.28 -11.08 -20.85
CA GLU A 79 -6.31 -10.37 -21.70
C GLU A 79 -6.84 -9.00 -22.18
N GLU A 80 -8.15 -8.90 -22.44
CA GLU A 80 -8.82 -7.64 -22.76
C GLU A 80 -8.83 -6.70 -21.54
N GLU A 81 -9.18 -7.21 -20.36
CA GLU A 81 -9.19 -6.44 -19.11
C GLU A 81 -7.80 -5.91 -18.75
N PHE A 82 -6.76 -6.75 -18.86
CA PHE A 82 -5.38 -6.34 -18.62
C PHE A 82 -4.91 -5.26 -19.61
N SER A 83 -5.31 -5.37 -20.89
CA SER A 83 -5.01 -4.38 -21.91
C SER A 83 -5.68 -3.03 -21.64
N LEU A 84 -6.89 -3.04 -21.08
CA LEU A 84 -7.60 -1.84 -20.65
C LEU A 84 -6.96 -1.20 -19.42
N GLU A 85 -6.56 -2.01 -18.43
CA GLU A 85 -5.91 -1.53 -17.22
C GLU A 85 -4.53 -0.93 -17.51
N LEU A 86 -3.74 -1.56 -18.40
CA LEU A 86 -2.46 -1.01 -18.85
C LEU A 86 -2.64 0.34 -19.57
N ARG A 87 -3.65 0.48 -20.44
CA ARG A 87 -3.98 1.76 -21.10
C ARG A 87 -4.46 2.84 -20.15
N ASN A 88 -5.18 2.48 -19.09
CA ASN A 88 -5.58 3.42 -18.05
C ASN A 88 -4.36 3.88 -17.25
N ARG A 89 -3.47 2.95 -16.90
CA ARG A 89 -2.23 3.24 -16.18
C ARG A 89 -1.29 4.13 -16.99
N ASP A 90 -1.08 3.83 -18.27
CA ASP A 90 -0.23 4.64 -19.15
C ASP A 90 -0.79 6.06 -19.33
N ARG A 91 -2.13 6.19 -19.39
CA ARG A 91 -2.77 7.51 -19.40
C ARG A 91 -2.58 8.26 -18.07
N GLY A 92 -2.76 7.59 -16.93
CA GLY A 92 -2.51 8.18 -15.61
C GLY A 92 -1.06 8.66 -15.46
N ALA A 93 -0.10 7.82 -15.84
CA ALA A 93 1.33 8.16 -15.79
C ALA A 93 1.68 9.36 -16.71
N GLN A 94 1.03 9.50 -17.87
CA GLN A 94 1.20 10.67 -18.73
C GLN A 94 0.62 11.95 -18.11
N THR A 95 -0.53 11.86 -17.44
CA THR A 95 -1.13 13.00 -16.73
C THR A 95 -0.23 13.46 -15.58
N ASP A 96 0.27 12.53 -14.77
CA ASP A 96 1.19 12.84 -13.66
C ASP A 96 2.50 13.45 -14.15
N GLN A 97 3.06 12.92 -15.24
CA GLN A 97 4.26 13.47 -15.89
C GLN A 97 4.00 14.92 -16.36
N LYS A 98 2.87 15.16 -17.01
CA LYS A 98 2.50 16.47 -17.53
C LYS A 98 2.26 17.49 -16.42
N ASP A 99 1.50 17.12 -15.39
CA ASP A 99 1.23 18.00 -14.25
C ASP A 99 2.53 18.40 -13.53
N ARG A 100 3.52 17.50 -13.49
CA ARG A 100 4.86 17.77 -12.97
C ARG A 100 5.65 18.73 -13.85
N GLU A 101 5.62 18.57 -15.16
CA GLU A 101 6.27 19.48 -16.12
C GLU A 101 5.63 20.88 -16.07
N ASP A 102 4.31 20.98 -16.03
CA ASP A 102 3.56 22.23 -15.92
C ASP A 102 3.88 22.96 -14.58
N ALA A 103 4.09 22.21 -13.48
CA ALA A 103 4.51 22.77 -12.20
C ALA A 103 5.95 23.31 -12.20
N GLU A 104 6.85 22.73 -12.99
CA GLU A 104 8.22 23.21 -13.16
C GLU A 104 8.30 24.45 -14.07
N GLU A 105 7.39 24.57 -15.06
CA GLU A 105 7.31 25.72 -15.96
C GLU A 105 6.63 26.94 -15.30
N SER A 106 5.61 26.74 -14.45
CA SER A 106 4.95 27.81 -13.69
C SER A 106 5.78 28.38 -12.53
N GLY A 107 6.94 27.78 -12.23
CA GLY A 107 7.86 28.20 -11.16
C GLY A 107 9.06 29.05 -11.61
N ARG A 108 9.10 29.50 -12.87
CA ARG A 108 10.08 30.45 -13.42
C ARG A 108 9.43 31.81 -13.68
#